data_AF-A0A971NLD0-F1
#
_entry.id   AF-A0A971NLD0-F1
#
_cell.length_a   1.000
_cell.length_b   1.000
_cell.length_c   1.000
_cell.angle_alpha   90.00
_cell.angle_beta   90.00
_cell.angle_gamma   90.00
#
_symmetry.space_group_name_H-M   'P 1'
#
loop_
_entity.id
_entity.type
_entity.pdbx_description
1 polymer ?
#
loop_
_entity_poly.entity_id
_entity_poly.type
_entity_poly.pdbx_seq_one_letter_code
_entity_poly.pdbx_strand_id
1 'polypeptide(L)'
;MLSVQALIQRNIHRARHSLPFFDPALRDLITLIPALFSEGSPSVGVYGRTGCSRTEYGLLGRYLGRKPDAVIGRLPDRISIESLIAIPRPSFAGRHFTSITLVCLARSGAPEDEIAAKIDAIAGVFARNGVPLEGTVCSGALEQLLVYEIMRVGIVLGGKHPVTHPDAASESCIYIGDLPGIITESHYHGRIREWDPFGHYLNTQVAEFVNEKNYPCVITIPSASPFIIPYLHILHHYEERTDRESIEKMRGSLLALFSPFPPTADIMLDLGKKWKMGSPYTAFTELDFTDALRLRKWMVPIEKDEIPVCSWPPLERYTLDRLSLGRDRGLWYVEEAREFGHAHAWVVLVWAALAGLAGPASRIFVPREPGIKHNAGKILRGCVEAILHGADMLVPEDHLQGSIYMRDGRFFFSSDPFAILGQGNKHSVGLFEIIKKKALLDDIDLKDNAGKR
;
A
#
# COMPACT_ATOMS: atom_id res chain seq x y z
N MET A 1 -33.04 16.24 2.85
CA MET A 1 -32.03 16.22 1.77
C MET A 1 -31.16 17.47 1.88
N LEU A 2 -29.83 17.33 1.87
CA LEU A 2 -28.92 18.49 1.85
C LEU A 2 -28.91 19.10 0.45
N SER A 3 -28.94 20.43 0.34
CA SER A 3 -28.81 21.08 -0.97
C SER A 3 -27.44 20.79 -1.58
N VAL A 4 -27.35 20.80 -2.91
CA VAL A 4 -26.10 20.66 -3.68
C VAL A 4 -25.01 21.59 -3.14
N GLN A 5 -25.40 22.84 -2.85
CA GLN A 5 -24.53 23.84 -2.27
C GLN A 5 -24.02 23.45 -0.87
N ALA A 6 -24.86 22.83 -0.02
CA ALA A 6 -24.43 22.34 1.29
C ALA A 6 -23.43 21.18 1.18
N LEU A 7 -23.62 20.25 0.24
CA LEU A 7 -22.69 19.15 -0.01
C LEU A 7 -21.33 19.66 -0.52
N ILE A 8 -21.35 20.61 -1.47
CA ILE A 8 -20.14 21.26 -1.99
C ILE A 8 -19.40 21.99 -0.87
N GLN A 9 -20.10 22.83 -0.10
CA GLN A 9 -19.48 23.59 1.00
C GLN A 9 -18.87 22.65 2.04
N ARG A 10 -19.51 21.52 2.33
CA ARG A 10 -18.97 20.51 3.24
C ARG A 10 -17.71 19.84 2.66
N ASN A 11 -17.68 19.51 1.37
CA ASN A 11 -16.49 18.98 0.71
C ASN A 11 -15.34 19.99 0.72
N ILE A 12 -15.62 21.26 0.41
CA ILE A 12 -14.64 22.36 0.46
C ILE A 12 -14.12 22.56 1.89
N HIS A 13 -15.01 22.61 2.87
CA HIS A 13 -14.66 22.79 4.28
C HIS A 13 -13.75 21.64 4.74
N ARG A 14 -14.05 20.41 4.36
CA ARG A 14 -13.22 19.23 4.68
C ARG A 14 -11.83 19.29 4.08
N ALA A 15 -11.72 19.59 2.78
CA ALA A 15 -10.42 19.79 2.13
C ALA A 15 -9.59 20.88 2.82
N ARG A 16 -10.24 21.98 3.22
CA ARG A 16 -9.61 23.08 3.98
C ARG A 16 -9.22 22.68 5.40
N HIS A 17 -9.96 21.77 6.03
CA HIS A 17 -9.66 21.29 7.36
C HIS A 17 -8.55 20.26 7.38
N SER A 18 -8.46 19.34 6.41
CA SER A 18 -7.46 18.25 6.48
C SER A 18 -6.05 18.68 6.08
N LEU A 19 -5.90 19.49 5.03
CA LEU A 19 -4.58 19.86 4.48
C LEU A 19 -3.62 20.56 5.46
N PRO A 20 -4.06 21.44 6.37
CA PRO A 20 -3.17 22.11 7.33
C PRO A 20 -2.49 21.17 8.34
N PHE A 21 -3.01 19.97 8.57
CA PHE A 21 -2.46 19.02 9.54
C PHE A 21 -1.39 18.10 8.95
N PHE A 22 -1.29 18.02 7.63
CA PHE A 22 -0.21 17.29 6.99
C PHE A 22 1.10 18.07 7.07
N ASP A 23 2.21 17.33 7.10
CA ASP A 23 3.54 17.90 6.99
C ASP A 23 3.62 18.83 5.76
N PRO A 24 4.26 20.02 5.85
CA PRO A 24 4.35 20.96 4.74
C PRO A 24 4.85 20.32 3.43
N ALA A 25 5.80 19.37 3.50
CA ALA A 25 6.32 18.70 2.31
C ALA A 25 5.26 17.78 1.67
N LEU A 26 4.51 17.03 2.49
CA LEU A 26 3.40 16.19 2.02
C LEU A 26 2.27 17.05 1.42
N ARG A 27 1.92 18.16 2.08
CA ARG A 27 0.92 19.10 1.57
C ARG A 27 1.33 19.68 0.22
N ASP A 28 2.59 20.08 0.08
CA ASP A 28 3.12 20.57 -1.18
C ASP A 28 3.03 19.49 -2.27
N LEU A 29 3.44 18.24 -1.98
CA LEU A 29 3.30 17.12 -2.93
C LEU A 29 1.84 16.90 -3.37
N ILE A 30 0.89 16.85 -2.43
CA ILE A 30 -0.55 16.67 -2.72
C ILE A 30 -1.06 17.81 -3.61
N THR A 31 -0.73 19.05 -3.28
CA THR A 31 -1.20 20.22 -4.05
C THR A 31 -0.57 20.31 -5.44
N LEU A 32 0.57 19.67 -5.68
CA LEU A 32 1.23 19.62 -6.98
C LEU A 32 0.67 18.55 -7.92
N ILE A 33 -0.15 17.61 -7.44
CA ILE A 33 -0.71 16.54 -8.30
C ILE A 33 -1.34 17.09 -9.58
N PRO A 34 -2.25 18.10 -9.56
CA PRO A 34 -2.80 18.66 -10.80
C PRO A 34 -1.74 19.21 -11.76
N ALA A 35 -0.67 19.80 -11.22
CA ALA A 35 0.44 20.34 -11.99
C ALA A 35 1.31 19.22 -12.59
N LEU A 36 1.51 18.12 -11.86
CA LEU A 36 2.23 16.94 -12.36
C LEU A 36 1.49 16.27 -13.51
N PHE A 37 0.15 16.30 -13.52
CA PHE A 37 -0.65 15.86 -14.68
C PHE A 37 -0.47 16.73 -15.92
N SER A 38 -0.08 18.01 -15.76
CA SER A 38 -0.15 19.03 -16.82
C SER A 38 1.19 19.55 -17.34
N GLU A 39 2.33 19.08 -16.81
CA GLU A 39 3.72 19.42 -17.21
C GLU A 39 3.86 20.41 -18.38
N GLY A 40 3.70 21.73 -18.12
CA GLY A 40 4.11 22.80 -19.05
C GLY A 40 3.04 23.64 -19.78
N SER A 41 1.75 23.57 -19.47
CA SER A 41 0.78 24.61 -19.87
C SER A 41 -0.36 24.72 -18.86
N PRO A 42 -0.99 25.89 -18.76
CA PRO A 42 -1.35 26.39 -17.46
C PRO A 42 -2.61 25.62 -16.99
N SER A 43 -2.38 24.92 -15.88
CA SER A 43 -3.23 23.96 -15.17
C SER A 43 -4.56 24.58 -14.78
N VAL A 44 -5.63 23.79 -14.63
CA VAL A 44 -6.68 24.21 -13.68
C VAL A 44 -6.08 23.97 -12.31
N GLY A 45 -5.50 25.02 -11.75
CA GLY A 45 -5.22 25.06 -10.33
C GLY A 45 -6.49 24.71 -9.57
N VAL A 46 -6.28 24.10 -8.41
CA VAL A 46 -7.23 24.09 -7.29
C VAL A 46 -8.00 25.42 -7.31
N TYR A 47 -9.33 25.38 -7.44
CA TYR A 47 -10.22 26.56 -7.54
C TYR A 47 -10.16 27.40 -8.83
N GLY A 48 -10.02 26.79 -10.01
CA GLY A 48 -10.33 27.47 -11.28
C GLY A 48 -9.25 28.45 -11.77
N ARG A 49 -8.05 28.42 -11.21
CA ARG A 49 -6.91 29.20 -11.73
C ARG A 49 -6.39 28.54 -12.99
N THR A 50 -6.16 29.28 -14.05
CA THR A 50 -5.75 28.74 -15.35
C THR A 50 -4.27 28.48 -15.48
N GLY A 51 -3.45 28.52 -14.40
CA GLY A 51 -2.00 28.25 -14.47
C GLY A 51 -1.27 27.98 -13.16
N CYS A 52 -0.04 27.43 -13.28
CA CYS A 52 0.91 27.29 -12.18
C CYS A 52 1.57 28.65 -11.86
N SER A 53 1.49 29.05 -10.60
CA SER A 53 2.23 30.16 -10.02
C SER A 53 3.75 29.91 -10.05
N ARG A 54 4.53 30.99 -9.94
CA ARG A 54 6.00 30.93 -9.86
C ARG A 54 6.49 30.03 -8.73
N THR A 55 5.77 30.01 -7.60
CA THR A 55 6.06 29.15 -6.45
C THR A 55 5.85 27.67 -6.82
N GLU A 56 4.72 27.32 -7.45
CA GLU A 56 4.44 25.96 -7.91
C GLU A 56 5.48 25.49 -8.95
N TYR A 57 5.90 26.35 -9.88
CA TYR A 57 6.98 26.04 -10.82
C TYR A 57 8.31 25.74 -10.11
N GLY A 58 8.66 26.52 -9.08
CA GLY A 58 9.85 26.27 -8.27
C GLY A 58 9.78 24.93 -7.54
N LEU A 59 8.62 24.58 -6.99
CA LEU A 59 8.39 23.30 -6.33
C LEU A 59 8.43 22.13 -7.32
N LEU A 60 7.81 22.24 -8.50
CA LEU A 60 7.88 21.22 -9.56
C LEU A 60 9.32 20.93 -9.95
N GLY A 61 10.14 21.97 -10.18
CA GLY A 61 11.55 21.78 -10.50
C GLY A 61 12.32 21.06 -9.40
N ARG A 62 12.01 21.36 -8.14
CA ARG A 62 12.60 20.68 -6.97
C ARG A 62 12.24 19.19 -6.93
N TYR A 63 10.97 18.83 -7.10
CA TYR A 63 10.52 17.43 -6.98
C TYR A 63 10.81 16.57 -8.22
N LEU A 64 10.87 17.17 -9.40
CA LEU A 64 11.21 16.47 -10.64
C LEU A 64 12.73 16.29 -10.82
N GLY A 65 13.57 17.05 -10.09
CA GLY A 65 15.03 17.02 -10.23
C GLY A 65 15.54 17.58 -11.56
N ARG A 66 14.67 18.26 -12.32
CA ARG A 66 14.95 18.92 -13.60
C ARG A 66 14.14 20.20 -13.70
N LYS A 67 14.54 21.12 -14.57
CA LYS A 67 13.63 22.22 -14.94
C LYS A 67 12.39 21.59 -15.58
N PRO A 68 11.17 21.98 -15.19
CA PRO A 68 9.99 21.62 -15.94
C PRO A 68 10.09 22.34 -17.29
N ASP A 69 10.77 21.70 -18.25
CA ASP A 69 10.85 22.18 -19.61
C ASP A 69 9.42 22.17 -20.16
N ALA A 70 9.03 23.18 -20.92
CA ALA A 70 7.77 23.18 -21.66
C ALA A 70 7.86 22.12 -22.78
N VAL A 71 7.75 20.84 -22.46
CA VAL A 71 7.99 19.74 -23.40
C VAL A 71 6.68 19.09 -23.81
N ILE A 72 6.28 19.51 -25.00
CA ILE A 72 5.60 18.81 -26.09
C ILE A 72 5.61 17.28 -25.91
N GLY A 73 4.52 16.76 -25.33
CA GLY A 73 4.27 15.33 -25.09
C GLY A 73 2.95 15.12 -24.34
N ARG A 74 1.96 15.94 -24.70
CA ARG A 74 0.70 16.20 -23.99
C ARG A 74 -0.17 14.94 -23.87
N LEU A 75 -0.78 14.72 -22.70
CA LEU A 75 -2.21 14.38 -22.70
C LEU A 75 -2.91 15.64 -23.23
N PRO A 76 -3.67 15.59 -24.35
CA PRO A 76 -4.40 16.75 -24.80
C PRO A 76 -5.42 17.12 -23.73
N ASP A 77 -5.16 18.25 -23.08
CA ASP A 77 -6.11 19.08 -22.37
C ASP A 77 -6.78 18.49 -21.12
N ARG A 78 -7.40 19.41 -20.40
CA ARG A 78 -8.68 19.25 -19.67
C ARG A 78 -9.72 18.29 -20.33
N ILE A 79 -9.52 17.79 -21.55
CA ILE A 79 -10.50 17.04 -22.35
C ILE A 79 -10.72 15.62 -21.80
N SER A 80 -9.78 15.05 -21.07
CA SER A 80 -9.85 13.62 -20.67
C SER A 80 -10.18 13.37 -19.19
N ILE A 81 -10.00 14.37 -18.30
CA ILE A 81 -10.22 14.22 -16.86
C ILE A 81 -11.38 15.14 -16.41
N GLU A 82 -12.34 14.58 -15.71
CA GLU A 82 -13.50 15.29 -15.16
C GLU A 82 -13.27 15.75 -13.72
N SER A 83 -12.62 14.94 -12.89
CA SER A 83 -12.26 15.28 -11.52
C SER A 83 -11.03 14.52 -11.04
N LEU A 84 -10.20 15.18 -10.23
CA LEU A 84 -9.05 14.60 -9.52
C LEU A 84 -9.29 14.72 -8.03
N ILE A 85 -9.33 13.58 -7.34
CA ILE A 85 -9.67 13.51 -5.91
C ILE A 85 -8.59 12.70 -5.20
N ALA A 86 -7.97 13.27 -4.17
CA ALA A 86 -7.05 12.55 -3.30
C ALA A 86 -7.74 12.14 -2.00
N ILE A 87 -7.55 10.90 -1.59
CA ILE A 87 -8.01 10.34 -0.33
C ILE A 87 -6.78 10.00 0.51
N PRO A 88 -6.46 10.77 1.55
CA PRO A 88 -5.37 10.42 2.45
C PRO A 88 -5.77 9.24 3.36
N ARG A 89 -4.83 8.33 3.58
CA ARG A 89 -5.00 7.11 4.39
C ARG A 89 -3.88 6.99 5.42
N PRO A 90 -4.13 6.42 6.60
CA PRO A 90 -3.04 6.01 7.48
C PRO A 90 -2.19 4.92 6.79
N SER A 91 -0.88 4.98 6.97
CA SER A 91 0.07 4.05 6.36
C SER A 91 1.32 3.92 7.21
N PHE A 92 1.85 2.71 7.42
CA PHE A 92 3.18 2.52 8.01
C PHE A 92 4.32 2.65 6.99
N ALA A 93 4.00 2.56 5.70
CA ALA A 93 4.94 2.66 4.61
C ALA A 93 5.32 4.11 4.30
N GLY A 94 4.39 5.04 4.55
CA GLY A 94 4.59 6.46 4.35
C GLY A 94 5.50 7.08 5.40
N ARG A 95 6.47 7.88 4.94
CA ARG A 95 7.35 8.73 5.76
C ARG A 95 6.59 9.60 6.76
N HIS A 96 5.37 10.03 6.39
CA HIS A 96 4.49 10.87 7.21
C HIS A 96 3.30 10.08 7.79
N PHE A 97 3.46 8.77 7.94
CA PHE A 97 2.39 7.84 8.31
C PHE A 97 1.13 7.93 7.43
N THR A 98 1.31 8.35 6.18
CA THR A 98 0.24 8.70 5.26
C THR A 98 0.54 8.14 3.87
N SER A 99 -0.45 7.46 3.28
CA SER A 99 -0.48 7.15 1.85
C SER A 99 -1.64 7.89 1.18
N ILE A 100 -1.58 8.00 -0.15
CA ILE A 100 -2.59 8.72 -0.94
C ILE A 100 -3.22 7.75 -1.94
N THR A 101 -4.55 7.63 -1.90
CA THR A 101 -5.32 7.05 -3.00
C THR A 101 -5.80 8.18 -3.90
N LEU A 102 -5.35 8.18 -5.15
CA LEU A 102 -5.76 9.15 -6.17
C LEU A 102 -6.89 8.56 -7.03
N VAL A 103 -8.07 9.16 -6.95
CA VAL A 103 -9.20 8.83 -7.81
C VAL A 103 -9.23 9.82 -8.97
N CYS A 104 -9.06 9.30 -10.19
CA CYS A 104 -9.17 10.08 -11.42
C CYS A 104 -10.45 9.69 -12.15
N LEU A 105 -11.41 10.61 -12.19
CA LEU A 105 -12.64 10.43 -12.96
C LEU A 105 -12.39 10.86 -14.40
N ALA A 106 -12.36 9.88 -15.30
CA ALA A 106 -12.14 10.09 -16.72
C ALA A 106 -13.43 10.57 -17.39
N ARG A 107 -13.30 11.48 -18.37
CA ARG A 107 -14.41 11.88 -19.23
C ARG A 107 -14.73 10.74 -20.21
N SER A 108 -15.96 10.73 -20.71
CA SER A 108 -16.37 9.76 -21.74
C SER A 108 -15.44 9.84 -22.96
N GLY A 109 -14.88 8.68 -23.36
CA GLY A 109 -13.96 8.57 -24.50
C GLY A 109 -12.51 8.97 -24.23
N ALA A 110 -12.14 9.22 -22.97
CA ALA A 110 -10.76 9.50 -22.57
C ALA A 110 -9.86 8.26 -22.72
N PRO A 111 -8.56 8.44 -23.05
CA PRO A 111 -7.60 7.35 -23.09
C PRO A 111 -7.21 6.94 -21.66
N GLU A 112 -7.98 6.03 -21.06
CA GLU A 112 -7.79 5.59 -19.66
C GLU A 112 -6.38 5.02 -19.40
N ASP A 113 -5.79 4.31 -20.37
CA ASP A 113 -4.44 3.76 -20.28
C ASP A 113 -3.36 4.85 -20.16
N GLU A 114 -3.52 5.97 -20.88
CA GLU A 114 -2.58 7.10 -20.79
C GLU A 114 -2.70 7.81 -19.44
N ILE A 115 -3.92 7.91 -18.91
CA ILE A 115 -4.19 8.47 -17.58
C ILE A 115 -3.54 7.56 -16.52
N ALA A 116 -3.73 6.25 -16.62
CA ALA A 116 -3.13 5.27 -15.70
C ALA A 116 -1.60 5.34 -15.73
N ALA A 117 -0.99 5.38 -16.92
CA ALA A 117 0.47 5.55 -17.06
C ALA A 117 0.96 6.87 -16.43
N LYS A 118 0.17 7.94 -16.51
CA LYS A 118 0.52 9.21 -15.87
C LYS A 118 0.41 9.15 -14.34
N ILE A 119 -0.62 8.47 -13.82
CA ILE A 119 -0.75 8.18 -12.38
C ILE A 119 0.48 7.41 -11.89
N ASP A 120 0.92 6.38 -12.60
CA ASP A 120 2.11 5.60 -12.24
C ASP A 120 3.39 6.46 -12.24
N ALA A 121 3.54 7.36 -13.22
CA ALA A 121 4.66 8.29 -13.24
C ALA A 121 4.66 9.24 -12.03
N ILE A 122 3.49 9.72 -11.61
CA ILE A 122 3.30 10.55 -10.42
C ILE A 122 3.57 9.74 -9.15
N ALA A 123 3.08 8.51 -9.08
CA ALA A 123 3.36 7.59 -8.00
C ALA A 123 4.88 7.39 -7.83
N GLY A 124 5.64 7.33 -8.93
CA GLY A 124 7.11 7.31 -8.89
C GLY A 124 7.74 8.57 -8.26
N VAL A 125 7.16 9.76 -8.46
CA VAL A 125 7.61 11.00 -7.79
C VAL A 125 7.34 10.93 -6.28
N PHE A 126 6.15 10.48 -5.91
CA PHE A 126 5.71 10.33 -4.53
C PHE A 126 6.55 9.29 -3.78
N ALA A 127 6.80 8.13 -4.39
CA ALA A 127 7.64 7.07 -3.85
C ALA A 127 9.07 7.54 -3.56
N ARG A 128 9.69 8.34 -4.46
CA ARG A 128 11.02 8.95 -4.21
C ARG A 128 11.06 9.89 -3.00
N ASN A 129 9.91 10.40 -2.57
CA ASN A 129 9.78 11.25 -1.39
C ASN A 129 9.27 10.47 -0.16
N GLY A 130 9.18 9.14 -0.25
CA GLY A 130 8.72 8.27 0.83
C GLY A 130 7.21 8.38 1.09
N VAL A 131 6.42 8.79 0.10
CA VAL A 131 4.95 8.83 0.23
C VAL A 131 4.37 7.84 -0.78
N PRO A 132 3.78 6.73 -0.33
CA PRO A 132 3.09 5.84 -1.24
C PRO A 132 1.89 6.55 -1.86
N LEU A 133 1.75 6.36 -3.18
CA LEU A 133 0.60 6.82 -3.92
C LEU A 133 0.15 5.70 -4.84
N GLU A 134 -1.13 5.35 -4.73
CA GLU A 134 -1.83 4.49 -5.65
C GLU A 134 -2.91 5.31 -6.32
N GLY A 135 -3.27 4.96 -7.55
CA GLY A 135 -4.39 5.62 -8.20
C GLY A 135 -5.26 4.66 -8.98
N THR A 136 -6.49 5.10 -9.18
CA THR A 136 -7.51 4.39 -9.94
C THR A 136 -8.10 5.35 -10.97
N VAL A 137 -8.28 4.84 -12.18
CA VAL A 137 -9.00 5.55 -13.25
C VAL A 137 -10.41 4.98 -13.24
N CYS A 138 -11.41 5.84 -13.10
CA CYS A 138 -12.80 5.43 -13.09
C CYS A 138 -13.57 6.16 -14.19
N SER A 139 -14.46 5.43 -14.86
CA SER A 139 -15.45 5.97 -15.78
C SER A 139 -16.85 5.60 -15.31
N GLY A 140 -17.78 6.56 -15.33
CA GLY A 140 -19.16 6.35 -14.90
C GLY A 140 -19.40 6.45 -13.38
N ALA A 141 -20.44 5.79 -12.90
CA ALA A 141 -20.82 5.79 -11.49
C ALA A 141 -19.86 4.92 -10.68
N LEU A 142 -19.46 5.42 -9.52
CA LEU A 142 -18.56 4.73 -8.60
C LEU A 142 -19.34 3.85 -7.63
N GLU A 143 -18.64 2.88 -7.06
CA GLU A 143 -19.19 2.02 -6.03
C GLU A 143 -19.49 2.76 -4.73
N GLN A 144 -20.52 2.29 -4.02
CA GLN A 144 -21.07 2.95 -2.83
C GLN A 144 -20.00 3.24 -1.77
N LEU A 145 -19.09 2.29 -1.50
CA LEU A 145 -18.03 2.49 -0.50
C LEU A 145 -17.02 3.56 -0.93
N LEU A 146 -16.63 3.59 -2.20
CA LEU A 146 -15.73 4.62 -2.74
C LEU A 146 -16.42 6.00 -2.73
N VAL A 147 -17.70 6.06 -3.13
CA VAL A 147 -18.51 7.28 -3.00
C VAL A 147 -18.52 7.75 -1.55
N TYR A 148 -18.70 6.83 -0.60
CA TYR A 148 -18.74 7.15 0.83
C TYR A 148 -17.41 7.73 1.31
N GLU A 149 -16.29 7.14 0.92
CA GLU A 149 -14.95 7.63 1.25
C GLU A 149 -14.66 9.00 0.64
N ILE A 150 -14.94 9.19 -0.65
CA ILE A 150 -14.82 10.50 -1.33
C ILE A 150 -15.66 11.53 -0.60
N MET A 151 -16.92 11.19 -0.32
CA MET A 151 -17.86 12.09 0.34
C MET A 151 -17.57 12.28 1.82
N ARG A 152 -16.61 11.58 2.44
CA ARG A 152 -16.19 11.74 3.84
C ARG A 152 -14.89 12.50 4.00
N VAL A 153 -13.87 12.10 3.24
CA VAL A 153 -12.48 12.50 3.42
C VAL A 153 -11.79 12.90 2.10
N GLY A 154 -12.48 12.83 0.96
CA GLY A 154 -11.93 13.17 -0.34
C GLY A 154 -11.56 14.66 -0.47
N ILE A 155 -10.35 14.91 -0.96
CA ILE A 155 -9.80 16.24 -1.25
C ILE A 155 -9.86 16.44 -2.76
N VAL A 156 -10.76 17.30 -3.23
CA VAL A 156 -10.85 17.63 -4.67
C VAL A 156 -9.69 18.54 -5.04
N LEU A 157 -8.75 18.03 -5.83
CA LEU A 157 -7.53 18.73 -6.26
C LEU A 157 -7.74 19.50 -7.56
N GLY A 158 -8.67 19.05 -8.41
CA GLY A 158 -9.00 19.72 -9.66
C GLY A 158 -10.26 19.14 -10.30
N GLY A 159 -10.83 19.87 -11.26
CA GLY A 159 -12.05 19.48 -11.97
C GLY A 159 -13.33 19.78 -11.20
N LYS A 160 -14.39 19.01 -11.49
CA LYS A 160 -15.73 19.21 -10.91
C LYS A 160 -15.83 18.64 -9.50
N HIS A 161 -16.66 19.25 -8.65
CA HIS A 161 -16.93 18.74 -7.30
C HIS A 161 -17.87 17.53 -7.34
N PRO A 162 -17.65 16.50 -6.51
CA PRO A 162 -18.53 15.33 -6.47
C PRO A 162 -19.88 15.65 -5.81
N VAL A 163 -20.95 15.10 -6.38
CA VAL A 163 -22.31 15.09 -5.84
C VAL A 163 -22.91 13.68 -5.89
N THR A 164 -23.90 13.42 -5.03
CA THR A 164 -24.55 12.11 -4.91
C THR A 164 -25.99 12.11 -5.40
N HIS A 165 -26.40 13.13 -6.14
CA HIS A 165 -27.73 13.21 -6.73
C HIS A 165 -27.57 13.53 -8.22
N PRO A 166 -28.14 12.74 -9.15
CA PRO A 166 -27.97 12.97 -10.59
C PRO A 166 -28.43 14.36 -11.02
N ASP A 167 -29.60 14.82 -10.54
CA ASP A 167 -30.13 16.15 -10.86
C ASP A 167 -29.30 17.33 -10.31
N ALA A 168 -28.33 17.05 -9.44
CA ALA A 168 -27.39 18.05 -8.93
C ALA A 168 -26.17 18.24 -9.84
N ALA A 169 -25.97 17.35 -10.82
CA ALA A 169 -24.87 17.46 -11.77
C ALA A 169 -25.02 18.75 -12.59
N SER A 170 -23.91 19.47 -12.74
CA SER A 170 -23.87 20.74 -13.46
C SER A 170 -22.48 20.94 -14.07
N GLU A 171 -22.24 22.09 -14.70
CA GLU A 171 -20.89 22.41 -15.20
C GLU A 171 -19.83 22.41 -14.07
N SER A 172 -20.24 22.66 -12.82
CA SER A 172 -19.36 22.70 -11.64
C SER A 172 -19.28 21.38 -10.86
N CYS A 173 -20.21 20.45 -11.10
CA CYS A 173 -20.40 19.25 -10.28
C CYS A 173 -20.53 17.98 -11.12
N ILE A 174 -19.92 16.89 -10.66
CA ILE A 174 -20.02 15.57 -11.26
C ILE A 174 -20.78 14.63 -10.33
N TYR A 175 -21.77 13.92 -10.86
CA TYR A 175 -22.42 12.84 -10.12
C TYR A 175 -21.46 11.64 -10.05
N ILE A 176 -21.19 11.18 -8.82
CA ILE A 176 -20.25 10.07 -8.59
C ILE A 176 -20.93 8.77 -8.16
N GLY A 177 -22.23 8.80 -7.85
CA GLY A 177 -22.98 7.62 -7.39
C GLY A 177 -23.88 7.94 -6.20
N ASP A 178 -24.62 6.93 -5.74
CA ASP A 178 -25.59 7.06 -4.66
C ASP A 178 -24.97 6.69 -3.30
N LEU A 179 -25.36 7.44 -2.27
CA LEU A 179 -25.10 7.08 -0.88
C LEU A 179 -26.38 6.56 -0.24
N PRO A 180 -26.59 5.23 -0.19
CA PRO A 180 -27.72 4.67 0.51
C PRO A 180 -27.59 4.92 2.02
N GLY A 181 -28.68 4.76 2.78
CA GLY A 181 -28.58 4.80 4.25
C GLY A 181 -27.64 3.71 4.80
N ILE A 182 -27.57 2.57 4.10
CA ILE A 182 -26.78 1.39 4.42
C ILE A 182 -26.02 0.97 3.16
N ILE A 183 -24.71 0.81 3.26
CA ILE A 183 -23.86 0.36 2.15
C ILE A 183 -23.92 -1.16 2.07
N THR A 184 -24.14 -1.67 0.86
CA THR A 184 -24.32 -3.12 0.61
C THR A 184 -23.35 -3.68 -0.41
N GLU A 185 -22.53 -2.82 -1.02
CA GLU A 185 -21.57 -3.19 -2.07
C GLU A 185 -20.17 -2.73 -1.67
N SER A 186 -19.22 -3.65 -1.68
CA SER A 186 -17.83 -3.42 -1.34
C SER A 186 -16.90 -4.10 -2.35
N HIS A 187 -16.37 -3.34 -3.30
CA HIS A 187 -15.13 -3.71 -3.97
C HIS A 187 -14.11 -2.56 -3.83
N TYR A 188 -12.96 -2.88 -3.24
CA TYR A 188 -11.89 -1.92 -3.17
C TYR A 188 -11.16 -1.91 -4.51
N HIS A 189 -11.35 -0.85 -5.31
CA HIS A 189 -10.63 -0.67 -6.56
C HIS A 189 -9.25 -0.04 -6.31
N GLY A 190 -8.33 -0.88 -5.83
CA GLY A 190 -6.91 -0.56 -5.76
C GLY A 190 -6.11 -1.83 -5.54
N ARG A 191 -5.01 -2.02 -6.29
CA ARG A 191 -3.99 -2.99 -5.89
C ARG A 191 -3.31 -2.44 -4.65
N ILE A 192 -3.82 -2.79 -3.47
CA ILE A 192 -3.18 -2.41 -2.21
C ILE A 192 -1.79 -3.07 -2.21
N ARG A 193 -0.75 -2.26 -2.41
CA ARG A 193 0.66 -2.67 -2.35
C ARG A 193 1.24 -2.58 -0.94
N GLU A 194 0.45 -2.09 0.00
CA GLU A 194 0.77 -2.00 1.41
C GLU A 194 -0.02 -3.04 2.20
N TRP A 195 0.53 -3.49 3.32
CA TRP A 195 -0.19 -4.35 4.22
C TRP A 195 0.26 -4.12 5.65
N ASP A 196 -0.70 -4.04 6.55
CA ASP A 196 -0.43 -4.05 7.98
C ASP A 196 -1.60 -4.75 8.71
N PRO A 197 -1.33 -5.36 9.88
CA PRO A 197 -2.33 -6.16 10.58
C PRO A 197 -3.54 -5.34 11.06
N PHE A 198 -3.36 -4.07 11.34
CA PHE A 198 -4.42 -3.21 11.88
C PHE A 198 -5.35 -2.75 10.77
N GLY A 199 -4.78 -2.31 9.64
CA GLY A 199 -5.53 -1.90 8.45
C GLY A 199 -6.27 -3.08 7.85
N HIS A 200 -5.62 -4.25 7.79
CA HIS A 200 -6.25 -5.49 7.38
C HIS A 200 -7.44 -5.83 8.28
N TYR A 201 -7.25 -5.84 9.60
CA TYR A 201 -8.34 -6.14 10.53
C TYR A 201 -9.52 -5.17 10.35
N LEU A 202 -9.27 -3.85 10.35
CA LEU A 202 -10.33 -2.84 10.15
C LEU A 202 -11.08 -3.02 8.82
N ASN A 203 -10.36 -3.28 7.72
CA ASN A 203 -10.96 -3.47 6.40
C ASN A 203 -11.80 -4.76 6.35
N THR A 204 -11.35 -5.83 7.00
CA THR A 204 -12.13 -7.08 7.14
C THR A 204 -13.43 -6.83 7.90
N GLN A 205 -13.39 -6.07 8.99
CA GLN A 205 -14.61 -5.71 9.74
C GLN A 205 -15.58 -4.85 8.92
N VAL A 206 -15.06 -3.90 8.13
CA VAL A 206 -15.89 -3.13 7.19
C VAL A 206 -16.55 -4.06 6.18
N ALA A 207 -15.80 -4.97 5.56
CA ALA A 207 -16.32 -5.92 4.59
C ALA A 207 -17.41 -6.83 5.18
N GLU A 208 -17.20 -7.35 6.39
CA GLU A 208 -18.20 -8.15 7.12
C GLU A 208 -19.50 -7.37 7.33
N PHE A 209 -19.43 -6.13 7.85
CA PHE A 209 -20.61 -5.31 8.08
C PHE A 209 -21.33 -4.91 6.78
N VAL A 210 -20.60 -4.66 5.70
CA VAL A 210 -21.21 -4.39 4.38
C VAL A 210 -21.95 -5.63 3.87
N ASN A 211 -21.32 -6.81 3.98
CA ASN A 211 -21.93 -8.08 3.56
C ASN A 211 -23.19 -8.40 4.38
N GLU A 212 -23.18 -8.08 5.68
CA GLU A 212 -24.34 -8.20 6.57
C GLU A 212 -25.40 -7.10 6.37
N LYS A 213 -25.15 -6.11 5.49
CA LYS A 213 -26.00 -4.94 5.28
C LYS A 213 -26.24 -4.16 6.58
N ASN A 214 -25.21 -4.05 7.40
CA ASN A 214 -25.21 -3.35 8.68
C ASN A 214 -24.20 -2.19 8.70
N TYR A 215 -23.68 -1.77 7.54
CA TYR A 215 -22.67 -0.72 7.48
C TYR A 215 -23.29 0.66 7.15
N PRO A 216 -23.39 1.58 8.11
CA PRO A 216 -24.13 2.82 7.92
C PRO A 216 -23.30 3.89 7.18
N CYS A 217 -23.96 4.60 6.27
CA CYS A 217 -23.34 5.67 5.49
C CYS A 217 -23.39 7.03 6.22
N VAL A 218 -22.76 7.13 7.39
CA VAL A 218 -22.75 8.38 8.17
C VAL A 218 -21.63 9.32 7.70
N ILE A 219 -21.98 10.46 7.12
CA ILE A 219 -20.99 11.39 6.54
C ILE A 219 -20.35 12.31 7.58
N THR A 220 -21.09 12.75 8.61
CA THR A 220 -20.49 13.43 9.77
C THR A 220 -21.26 13.17 11.04
N ILE A 221 -20.52 13.20 12.14
CA ILE A 221 -21.04 13.41 13.49
C ILE A 221 -20.31 14.67 14.00
N PRO A 222 -20.99 15.68 14.57
CA PRO A 222 -20.37 16.97 14.93
C PRO A 222 -19.10 16.84 15.79
N SER A 223 -18.99 15.78 16.60
CA SER A 223 -17.89 15.53 17.52
C SER A 223 -16.87 14.49 17.04
N ALA A 224 -17.09 13.81 15.90
CA ALA A 224 -16.24 12.72 15.45
C ALA A 224 -15.38 13.11 14.25
N SER A 225 -14.11 12.70 14.27
CA SER A 225 -13.23 12.86 13.11
C SER A 225 -13.75 12.05 11.92
N PRO A 226 -13.91 12.64 10.72
CA PRO A 226 -14.38 11.95 9.52
C PRO A 226 -13.60 10.68 9.18
N PHE A 227 -12.31 10.61 9.54
CA PHE A 227 -11.47 9.45 9.26
C PHE A 227 -11.86 8.21 10.07
N ILE A 228 -12.27 8.39 11.34
CA ILE A 228 -12.55 7.27 12.26
C ILE A 228 -14.04 6.90 12.35
N ILE A 229 -14.94 7.75 11.86
CA ILE A 229 -16.40 7.49 11.78
C ILE A 229 -16.77 6.06 11.31
N PRO A 230 -16.13 5.47 10.27
CA PRO A 230 -16.45 4.12 9.77
C PRO A 230 -16.48 3.06 10.85
N TYR A 231 -15.56 3.22 11.80
CA TYR A 231 -15.20 2.20 12.76
C TYR A 231 -15.94 2.39 14.08
N LEU A 232 -16.48 3.59 14.33
CA LEU A 232 -17.22 3.87 15.56
C LEU A 232 -18.52 3.07 15.64
N HIS A 233 -19.22 2.87 14.51
CA HIS A 233 -20.41 2.03 14.48
C HIS A 233 -20.09 0.56 14.76
N ILE A 234 -19.05 0.04 14.09
CA ILE A 234 -18.56 -1.33 14.29
C ILE A 234 -18.14 -1.55 15.76
N LEU A 235 -17.37 -0.61 16.32
CA LEU A 235 -16.96 -0.67 17.72
C LEU A 235 -18.16 -0.67 18.67
N HIS A 236 -19.14 0.20 18.43
CA HIS A 236 -20.35 0.26 19.24
C HIS A 236 -21.15 -1.05 19.21
N HIS A 237 -21.29 -1.67 18.04
CA HIS A 237 -21.94 -2.98 17.90
C HIS A 237 -21.26 -4.07 18.73
N TYR A 238 -19.92 -4.10 18.76
CA TYR A 238 -19.20 -5.03 19.63
C TYR A 238 -19.34 -4.70 21.11
N GLU A 239 -19.39 -3.42 21.47
CA GLU A 239 -19.66 -2.98 22.85
C GLU A 239 -21.04 -3.43 23.34
N GLU A 240 -22.09 -3.29 22.52
CA GLU A 240 -23.45 -3.76 22.84
C GLU A 240 -23.50 -5.28 23.05
N ARG A 241 -22.71 -6.03 22.29
CA ARG A 241 -22.58 -7.50 22.40
C ARG A 241 -21.60 -7.95 23.47
N THR A 242 -20.91 -7.03 24.14
CA THR A 242 -19.84 -7.32 25.11
C THR A 242 -18.72 -8.23 24.58
N ASP A 243 -18.44 -8.15 23.28
CA ASP A 243 -17.36 -8.92 22.63
C ASP A 243 -15.99 -8.31 22.94
N ARG A 244 -15.37 -8.77 24.03
CA ARG A 244 -14.12 -8.20 24.55
C ARG A 244 -12.96 -8.27 23.57
N GLU A 245 -12.84 -9.37 22.83
CA GLU A 245 -11.72 -9.58 21.92
C GLU A 245 -11.82 -8.62 20.72
N SER A 246 -12.99 -8.53 20.11
CA SER A 246 -13.22 -7.60 18.98
C SER A 246 -13.10 -6.15 19.40
N ILE A 247 -13.55 -5.79 20.61
CA ILE A 247 -13.35 -4.44 21.18
C ILE A 247 -11.85 -4.13 21.32
N GLU A 248 -11.06 -5.05 21.87
CA GLU A 248 -9.62 -4.86 22.07
C GLU A 248 -8.88 -4.72 20.73
N LYS A 249 -9.17 -5.59 19.76
CA LYS A 249 -8.59 -5.55 18.41
C LYS A 249 -8.98 -4.28 17.65
N MET A 250 -10.25 -3.86 17.72
CA MET A 250 -10.72 -2.61 17.10
C MET A 250 -10.04 -1.39 17.71
N ARG A 251 -10.02 -1.26 19.04
CA ARG A 251 -9.38 -0.13 19.73
C ARG A 251 -7.87 -0.10 19.51
N GLY A 252 -7.22 -1.25 19.58
CA GLY A 252 -5.80 -1.41 19.26
C GLY A 252 -5.48 -1.00 17.82
N SER A 253 -6.29 -1.43 16.86
CA SER A 253 -6.11 -1.06 15.44
C SER A 253 -6.29 0.42 15.19
N LEU A 254 -7.34 1.02 15.78
CA LEU A 254 -7.58 2.45 15.67
C LEU A 254 -6.42 3.24 16.27
N LEU A 255 -5.91 2.86 17.44
CA LEU A 255 -4.77 3.54 18.05
C LEU A 255 -3.50 3.37 17.21
N ALA A 256 -3.17 2.14 16.81
CA ALA A 256 -1.94 1.87 16.07
C ALA A 256 -1.86 2.65 14.74
N LEU A 257 -2.96 2.73 14.00
CA LEU A 257 -3.01 3.42 12.70
C LEU A 257 -3.24 4.92 12.81
N PHE A 258 -4.15 5.37 13.67
CA PHE A 258 -4.62 6.75 13.65
C PHE A 258 -3.94 7.67 14.68
N SER A 259 -3.21 7.12 15.66
CA SER A 259 -2.40 7.95 16.58
C SER A 259 -1.18 8.59 15.92
N PRO A 260 -0.46 7.97 14.95
CA PRO A 260 0.59 8.66 14.22
C PRO A 260 0.07 9.43 12.99
N PHE A 261 -1.18 9.18 12.56
CA PHE A 261 -1.76 9.80 11.37
C PHE A 261 -2.36 11.19 11.68
N PRO A 262 -1.90 12.26 11.03
CA PRO A 262 -2.61 13.54 11.05
C PRO A 262 -3.87 13.47 10.16
N PRO A 263 -4.99 14.12 10.52
CA PRO A 263 -5.20 15.02 11.66
C PRO A 263 -5.68 14.29 12.93
N THR A 264 -5.71 12.96 12.94
CA THR A 264 -6.39 12.19 14.01
C THR A 264 -5.56 12.00 15.27
N ALA A 265 -4.25 12.27 15.22
CA ALA A 265 -3.31 12.02 16.31
C ALA A 265 -3.84 12.43 17.70
N ASP A 266 -4.17 13.72 17.89
CA ASP A 266 -4.61 14.23 19.19
C ASP A 266 -5.93 13.60 19.66
N ILE A 267 -6.89 13.47 18.73
CA ILE A 267 -8.20 12.85 19.00
C ILE A 267 -8.01 11.40 19.45
N MET A 268 -7.11 10.67 18.80
CA MET A 268 -6.83 9.27 19.12
C MET A 268 -6.10 9.10 20.43
N LEU A 269 -5.15 9.99 20.76
CA LEU A 269 -4.50 9.99 22.07
C LEU A 269 -5.52 10.18 23.21
N ASP A 270 -6.47 11.08 23.03
CA ASP A 270 -7.54 11.30 24.02
C ASP A 270 -8.53 10.13 24.09
N LEU A 271 -8.89 9.53 22.96
CA LEU A 271 -9.70 8.30 22.94
C LEU A 271 -8.99 7.14 23.63
N GLY A 272 -7.68 6.98 23.43
CA GLY A 272 -6.87 5.97 24.10
C GLY A 272 -6.93 6.08 25.63
N LYS A 273 -6.80 7.31 26.15
CA LYS A 273 -6.97 7.59 27.60
C LYS A 273 -8.37 7.20 28.08
N LYS A 274 -9.42 7.58 27.34
CA LYS A 274 -10.82 7.29 27.71
C LYS A 274 -11.13 5.79 27.70
N TRP A 275 -10.56 5.06 26.74
CA TRP A 275 -10.70 3.61 26.66
C TRP A 275 -9.90 2.86 27.73
N LYS A 276 -9.10 3.58 28.54
CA LYS A 276 -8.20 2.99 29.54
C LYS A 276 -7.28 1.94 28.91
N MET A 277 -6.96 2.12 27.62
CA MET A 277 -5.91 1.35 26.96
C MET A 277 -4.64 1.67 27.73
N GLY A 278 -4.12 0.67 28.45
CA GLY A 278 -3.12 0.88 29.50
C GLY A 278 -1.96 1.71 28.99
N SER A 279 -1.59 2.75 29.71
CA SER A 279 -0.37 3.49 29.42
C SER A 279 0.83 2.83 30.12
N PRO A 280 1.98 2.72 29.44
CA PRO A 280 2.17 3.09 28.04
C PRO A 280 1.78 1.91 27.14
N TYR A 281 0.76 2.10 26.31
CA TYR A 281 0.53 1.25 25.15
C TYR A 281 1.75 1.50 24.26
N THR A 282 2.71 0.57 24.29
CA THR A 282 3.90 0.68 23.45
C THR A 282 3.41 0.74 22.01
N ALA A 283 3.70 1.85 21.32
CA ALA A 283 3.21 2.02 19.97
C ALA A 283 3.73 0.86 19.11
N PHE A 284 2.97 0.41 18.12
CA PHE A 284 3.46 -0.62 17.18
C PHE A 284 4.81 -0.21 16.58
N THR A 285 5.03 1.10 16.42
CA THR A 285 6.27 1.69 15.93
C THR A 285 7.49 1.58 16.88
N GLU A 286 7.26 1.19 18.12
CA GLU A 286 8.27 1.09 19.18
C GLU A 286 8.55 -0.38 19.57
N LEU A 287 7.74 -1.33 19.10
CA LEU A 287 7.95 -2.75 19.33
C LEU A 287 9.16 -3.25 18.54
N ASP A 288 9.95 -4.14 19.16
CA ASP A 288 10.96 -4.93 18.46
C ASP A 288 10.30 -5.89 17.45
N PHE A 289 11.13 -6.54 16.63
CA PHE A 289 10.61 -7.41 15.57
C PHE A 289 9.78 -8.57 16.12
N THR A 290 10.26 -9.22 17.19
CA THR A 290 9.64 -10.40 17.78
C THR A 290 8.26 -10.05 18.34
N ASP A 291 8.15 -8.98 19.12
CA ASP A 291 6.90 -8.55 19.73
C ASP A 291 5.93 -7.96 18.70
N ALA A 292 6.42 -7.24 17.69
CA ALA A 292 5.61 -6.80 16.57
C ALA A 292 5.02 -8.00 15.80
N LEU A 293 5.82 -9.06 15.58
CA LEU A 293 5.33 -10.25 14.91
C LEU A 293 4.34 -11.03 15.77
N ARG A 294 4.54 -11.11 17.09
CA ARG A 294 3.55 -11.70 18.02
C ARG A 294 2.23 -10.95 17.96
N LEU A 295 2.27 -9.62 18.05
CA LEU A 295 1.08 -8.78 17.96
C LEU A 295 0.37 -8.97 16.61
N ARG A 296 1.14 -9.00 15.51
CA ARG A 296 0.62 -9.31 14.18
C ARG A 296 -0.12 -10.65 14.18
N LYS A 297 0.46 -11.72 14.75
CA LYS A 297 -0.17 -13.06 14.78
C LYS A 297 -1.47 -13.11 15.57
N TRP A 298 -1.58 -12.29 16.62
CA TRP A 298 -2.81 -12.16 17.40
C TRP A 298 -3.90 -11.38 16.64
N MET A 299 -3.51 -10.30 15.95
CA MET A 299 -4.41 -9.49 15.13
C MET A 299 -4.93 -10.27 13.91
N VAL A 300 -4.01 -10.85 13.15
CA VAL A 300 -4.28 -11.59 11.91
C VAL A 300 -3.51 -12.91 11.98
N PRO A 301 -4.20 -14.05 12.14
CA PRO A 301 -3.55 -15.36 12.17
C PRO A 301 -2.75 -15.66 10.91
N ILE A 302 -1.68 -16.45 11.05
CA ILE A 302 -0.86 -16.89 9.92
C ILE A 302 -1.64 -17.96 9.15
N GLU A 303 -1.79 -17.75 7.85
CA GLU A 303 -2.42 -18.73 6.96
C GLU A 303 -1.44 -19.86 6.61
N LYS A 304 -1.97 -20.97 6.10
CA LYS A 304 -1.13 -22.06 5.62
C LYS A 304 -0.18 -21.55 4.53
N ASP A 305 1.09 -21.96 4.62
CA ASP A 305 2.16 -21.63 3.68
C ASP A 305 2.51 -20.13 3.62
N GLU A 306 1.95 -19.31 4.52
CA GLU A 306 2.26 -17.90 4.60
C GLU A 306 3.65 -17.64 5.20
N ILE A 307 4.39 -16.74 4.55
CA ILE A 307 5.66 -16.21 5.02
C ILE A 307 5.37 -14.95 5.86
N PRO A 308 5.62 -14.99 7.18
CA PRO A 308 5.11 -13.96 8.09
C PRO A 308 5.95 -12.68 8.03
N VAL A 309 5.30 -11.55 7.76
CA VAL A 309 5.87 -10.21 7.90
C VAL A 309 5.05 -9.39 8.91
N CYS A 310 5.67 -8.39 9.55
CA CYS A 310 4.99 -7.49 10.48
C CYS A 310 4.12 -6.47 9.76
N SER A 311 4.65 -5.87 8.70
CA SER A 311 3.98 -4.97 7.77
C SER A 311 4.74 -4.99 6.44
N TRP A 312 4.09 -4.54 5.38
CA TRP A 312 4.67 -4.38 4.06
C TRP A 312 4.30 -3.00 3.49
N PRO A 313 5.25 -2.28 2.85
CA PRO A 313 6.70 -2.45 2.87
C PRO A 313 7.29 -2.60 4.28
N PRO A 314 8.48 -3.21 4.40
CA PRO A 314 9.07 -3.47 5.69
C PRO A 314 9.50 -2.18 6.39
N LEU A 315 9.43 -2.18 7.71
CA LEU A 315 9.93 -1.07 8.53
C LEU A 315 11.44 -1.16 8.65
N GLU A 316 12.16 -0.15 8.14
CA GLU A 316 13.63 -0.13 8.10
C GLU A 316 14.28 -0.27 9.49
N ARG A 317 13.58 0.11 10.56
CA ARG A 317 14.10 0.00 11.94
C ARG A 317 14.40 -1.43 12.39
N TYR A 318 13.84 -2.43 11.72
CA TYR A 318 14.12 -3.83 12.02
C TYR A 318 15.42 -4.33 11.39
N THR A 319 16.09 -3.50 10.60
CA THR A 319 17.34 -3.86 9.94
C THR A 319 18.39 -4.29 10.95
N LEU A 320 18.95 -5.47 10.75
CA LEU A 320 20.04 -6.01 11.54
C LEU A 320 21.37 -5.74 10.83
N ASP A 321 22.41 -5.37 11.58
CA ASP A 321 23.76 -5.22 11.04
C ASP A 321 24.34 -6.54 10.51
N ARG A 322 23.84 -7.65 11.08
CA ARG A 322 24.33 -9.00 10.84
C ARG A 322 23.16 -9.98 10.72
N LEU A 323 23.25 -10.86 9.72
CA LEU A 323 22.36 -11.99 9.52
C LEU A 323 23.19 -13.26 9.41
N SER A 324 23.04 -14.18 10.35
CA SER A 324 23.73 -15.46 10.37
C SER A 324 22.74 -16.56 10.01
N LEU A 325 23.03 -17.33 8.96
CA LEU A 325 22.19 -18.45 8.55
C LEU A 325 22.51 -19.67 9.42
N GLY A 326 21.53 -20.14 10.18
CA GLY A 326 21.60 -21.35 10.97
C GLY A 326 20.81 -22.50 10.35
N ARG A 327 21.11 -23.73 10.77
CA ARG A 327 20.33 -24.91 10.41
C ARG A 327 20.11 -25.80 11.63
N ASP A 328 18.85 -26.10 11.92
CA ASP A 328 18.45 -26.95 13.05
C ASP A 328 17.23 -27.79 12.63
N ARG A 329 17.22 -29.06 13.03
CA ARG A 329 16.16 -30.05 12.72
C ARG A 329 15.72 -30.06 11.25
N GLY A 330 16.66 -29.87 10.33
CA GLY A 330 16.40 -29.86 8.89
C GLY A 330 15.86 -28.55 8.32
N LEU A 331 15.60 -27.54 9.14
CA LEU A 331 15.15 -26.21 8.72
C LEU A 331 16.29 -25.19 8.80
N TRP A 332 16.34 -24.31 7.81
CA TRP A 332 17.14 -23.10 7.81
C TRP A 332 16.43 -22.00 8.60
N TYR A 333 17.18 -21.09 9.22
CA TYR A 333 16.66 -19.93 9.94
C TYR A 333 17.74 -18.82 10.03
N VAL A 334 17.33 -17.60 10.41
CA VAL A 334 18.26 -16.52 10.79
C VAL A 334 18.52 -16.61 12.30
N GLU A 335 19.77 -16.69 12.74
CA GLU A 335 20.09 -16.89 14.16
C GLU A 335 19.59 -15.75 15.04
N GLU A 336 19.65 -14.53 14.52
CA GLU A 336 19.22 -13.28 15.15
C GLU A 336 17.69 -13.08 15.12
N ALA A 337 16.95 -13.84 14.30
CA ALA A 337 15.50 -13.75 14.14
C ALA A 337 14.90 -15.13 13.84
N ARG A 338 14.67 -15.91 14.90
CA ARG A 338 14.26 -17.34 14.83
C ARG A 338 12.77 -17.56 14.66
N GLU A 339 12.00 -16.50 14.46
CA GLU A 339 10.54 -16.53 14.34
C GLU A 339 10.05 -17.24 13.07
N PHE A 340 10.95 -17.47 12.12
CA PHE A 340 10.68 -18.16 10.87
C PHE A 340 11.81 -19.13 10.53
N GLY A 341 11.42 -20.32 10.05
CA GLY A 341 12.34 -21.30 9.52
C GLY A 341 11.73 -22.06 8.35
N HIS A 342 12.56 -22.47 7.40
CA HIS A 342 12.11 -23.10 6.17
C HIS A 342 13.08 -24.18 5.67
N ALA A 343 12.59 -25.15 4.91
CA ALA A 343 13.42 -26.21 4.33
C ALA A 343 14.48 -25.69 3.33
N HIS A 344 14.23 -24.51 2.75
CA HIS A 344 15.10 -23.87 1.76
C HIS A 344 15.75 -22.59 2.31
N ALA A 345 17.08 -22.51 2.23
CA ALA A 345 17.85 -21.36 2.70
C ALA A 345 17.49 -20.04 1.97
N TRP A 346 17.18 -20.09 0.67
CA TRP A 346 16.82 -18.89 -0.09
C TRP A 346 15.52 -18.27 0.43
N VAL A 347 14.53 -19.09 0.83
CA VAL A 347 13.25 -18.62 1.37
C VAL A 347 13.48 -17.85 2.66
N VAL A 348 14.36 -18.35 3.53
CA VAL A 348 14.72 -17.68 4.80
C VAL A 348 15.43 -16.34 4.56
N LEU A 349 16.37 -16.29 3.61
CA LEU A 349 17.09 -15.06 3.29
C LEU A 349 16.18 -14.03 2.62
N VAL A 350 15.30 -14.46 1.72
CA VAL A 350 14.29 -13.60 1.11
C VAL A 350 13.31 -13.11 2.17
N TRP A 351 12.84 -13.99 3.06
CA TRP A 351 11.99 -13.59 4.19
C TRP A 351 12.65 -12.50 5.04
N ALA A 352 13.94 -12.65 5.39
CA ALA A 352 14.67 -11.64 6.14
C ALA A 352 14.67 -10.27 5.43
N ALA A 353 14.75 -10.25 4.10
CA ALA A 353 14.64 -9.03 3.32
C ALA A 353 13.20 -8.47 3.32
N LEU A 354 12.19 -9.32 3.08
CA LEU A 354 10.78 -8.92 3.06
C LEU A 354 10.27 -8.44 4.44
N ALA A 355 10.84 -8.97 5.52
CA ALA A 355 10.56 -8.61 6.90
C ALA A 355 11.31 -7.35 7.38
N GLY A 356 12.23 -6.81 6.57
CA GLY A 356 13.03 -5.63 6.91
C GLY A 356 14.25 -5.91 7.77
N LEU A 357 14.60 -7.17 7.99
CA LEU A 357 15.78 -7.58 8.76
C LEU A 357 17.07 -7.43 7.95
N ALA A 358 17.00 -7.56 6.62
CA ALA A 358 18.12 -7.37 5.70
C ALA A 358 18.07 -6.00 5.02
N GLY A 359 18.95 -5.10 5.43
CA GLY A 359 19.09 -3.76 4.88
C GLY A 359 20.38 -3.56 4.08
N PRO A 360 20.64 -2.32 3.61
CA PRO A 360 21.75 -2.05 2.71
C PRO A 360 23.15 -2.39 3.20
N ALA A 361 23.36 -2.30 4.52
CA ALA A 361 24.65 -2.53 5.17
C ALA A 361 24.74 -3.90 5.87
N SER A 362 23.66 -4.69 5.86
CA SER A 362 23.59 -5.97 6.56
C SER A 362 24.59 -6.97 6.01
N ARG A 363 25.41 -7.55 6.89
CA ARG A 363 26.39 -8.59 6.54
C ARG A 363 25.78 -9.97 6.69
N ILE A 364 25.81 -10.77 5.63
CA ILE A 364 25.25 -12.12 5.62
C ILE A 364 26.38 -13.12 5.86
N PHE A 365 26.27 -13.86 6.95
CA PHE A 365 27.17 -14.95 7.32
C PHE A 365 26.49 -16.28 7.09
N VAL A 366 27.17 -17.17 6.39
CA VAL A 366 26.65 -18.50 6.09
C VAL A 366 27.60 -19.60 6.53
N PRO A 367 27.07 -20.79 6.87
CA PRO A 367 27.88 -21.99 7.00
C PRO A 367 28.56 -22.30 5.65
N ARG A 368 29.58 -23.18 5.67
CA ARG A 368 30.36 -23.54 4.46
C ARG A 368 29.51 -23.98 3.26
N GLU A 369 28.32 -24.51 3.51
CA GLU A 369 27.29 -24.76 2.51
C GLU A 369 25.95 -24.20 3.02
N PRO A 370 25.12 -23.56 2.17
CA PRO A 370 25.30 -23.34 0.73
C PRO A 370 26.26 -22.19 0.40
N GLY A 371 27.02 -22.32 -0.69
CA GLY A 371 27.88 -21.25 -1.21
C GLY A 371 27.04 -20.07 -1.69
N ILE A 372 27.07 -18.96 -0.96
CA ILE A 372 26.31 -17.74 -1.27
C ILE A 372 27.16 -16.79 -2.12
N LYS A 373 26.55 -16.16 -3.14
CA LYS A 373 27.24 -15.15 -3.95
C LYS A 373 27.65 -13.95 -3.09
N HIS A 374 28.86 -13.44 -3.31
CA HIS A 374 29.40 -12.24 -2.66
C HIS A 374 28.47 -11.00 -2.71
N ASN A 375 27.57 -10.92 -3.69
CA ASN A 375 26.61 -9.82 -3.87
C ASN A 375 25.19 -10.13 -3.33
N ALA A 376 25.01 -11.15 -2.49
CA ALA A 376 23.70 -11.58 -1.99
C ALA A 376 22.87 -10.46 -1.36
N GLY A 377 23.48 -9.54 -0.60
CA GLY A 377 22.77 -8.38 -0.05
C GLY A 377 22.15 -7.46 -1.13
N LYS A 378 22.83 -7.29 -2.28
CA LYS A 378 22.28 -6.56 -3.43
C LYS A 378 21.12 -7.32 -4.07
N ILE A 379 21.22 -8.65 -4.15
CA ILE A 379 20.18 -9.52 -4.72
C ILE A 379 18.91 -9.48 -3.84
N LEU A 380 19.06 -9.59 -2.52
CA LEU A 380 17.94 -9.49 -1.58
C LEU A 380 17.23 -8.14 -1.67
N ARG A 381 17.97 -7.04 -1.78
CA ARG A 381 17.38 -5.72 -2.01
C ARG A 381 16.65 -5.64 -3.34
N GLY A 382 17.24 -6.20 -4.40
CA GLY A 382 16.61 -6.31 -5.71
C GLY A 382 15.26 -7.05 -5.66
N CYS A 383 15.10 -8.02 -4.76
CA CYS A 383 13.82 -8.70 -4.55
C CYS A 383 12.75 -7.76 -3.96
N VAL A 384 13.10 -7.02 -2.90
CA VAL A 384 12.20 -6.03 -2.28
C VAL A 384 11.82 -4.95 -3.28
N GLU A 385 12.81 -4.39 -3.99
CA GLU A 385 12.59 -3.41 -5.05
C GLU A 385 11.71 -3.97 -6.15
N ALA A 386 11.94 -5.20 -6.61
CA ALA A 386 11.11 -5.80 -7.65
C ALA A 386 9.64 -5.89 -7.25
N ILE A 387 9.33 -6.30 -6.01
CA ILE A 387 7.95 -6.38 -5.52
C ILE A 387 7.33 -4.97 -5.43
N LEU A 388 8.06 -3.99 -4.90
CA LEU A 388 7.60 -2.59 -4.86
C LEU A 388 7.28 -2.05 -6.27
N HIS A 389 8.03 -2.48 -7.28
CA HIS A 389 7.84 -2.13 -8.68
C HIS A 389 6.90 -3.09 -9.44
N GLY A 390 6.16 -3.95 -8.75
CA GLY A 390 5.07 -4.74 -9.32
C GLY A 390 5.42 -6.16 -9.76
N ALA A 391 6.50 -6.75 -9.23
CA ALA A 391 6.69 -8.19 -9.29
C ALA A 391 5.71 -8.90 -8.34
N ASP A 392 4.95 -9.86 -8.87
CA ASP A 392 3.99 -10.65 -8.13
C ASP A 392 4.64 -11.90 -7.50
N MET A 393 5.79 -12.32 -8.03
CA MET A 393 6.45 -13.57 -7.65
C MET A 393 7.99 -13.49 -7.66
N LEU A 394 8.60 -14.07 -6.64
CA LEU A 394 10.04 -14.31 -6.52
C LEU A 394 10.34 -15.79 -6.76
N VAL A 395 11.28 -16.07 -7.66
CA VAL A 395 11.60 -17.43 -8.12
C VAL A 395 13.10 -17.68 -7.97
N PRO A 396 13.54 -18.78 -7.34
CA PRO A 396 14.95 -19.13 -7.23
C PRO A 396 15.52 -19.62 -8.57
N GLU A 397 16.86 -19.66 -8.69
CA GLU A 397 17.55 -20.25 -9.86
C GLU A 397 17.19 -21.74 -10.07
N ASP A 398 16.96 -22.49 -8.98
CA ASP A 398 16.45 -23.86 -9.04
C ASP A 398 14.94 -23.85 -8.84
N HIS A 399 14.21 -23.83 -9.95
CA HIS A 399 12.75 -23.71 -9.99
C HIS A 399 12.01 -24.88 -9.30
N LEU A 400 12.72 -25.97 -8.97
CA LEU A 400 12.16 -27.10 -8.20
C LEU A 400 12.01 -26.78 -6.70
N GLN A 401 12.64 -25.70 -6.22
CA GLN A 401 12.60 -25.29 -4.81
C GLN A 401 11.39 -24.40 -4.47
N GLY A 402 10.42 -24.31 -5.38
CA GLY A 402 9.20 -23.51 -5.20
C GLY A 402 9.38 -22.03 -5.50
N SER A 403 8.41 -21.21 -5.10
CA SER A 403 8.38 -19.76 -5.31
C SER A 403 7.71 -19.04 -4.13
N ILE A 404 7.99 -17.75 -4.01
CA ILE A 404 7.27 -16.86 -3.08
C ILE A 404 6.40 -15.94 -3.92
N TYR A 405 5.11 -15.87 -3.64
CA TYR A 405 4.19 -14.95 -4.30
C TYR A 405 3.57 -13.98 -3.31
N MET A 406 3.24 -12.78 -3.80
CA MET A 406 2.52 -11.76 -3.05
C MET A 406 1.03 -11.83 -3.39
N ARG A 407 0.18 -11.81 -2.36
CA ARG A 407 -1.29 -11.73 -2.50
C ARG A 407 -1.82 -10.75 -1.44
N ASP A 408 -2.49 -9.70 -1.88
CA ASP A 408 -3.07 -8.66 -1.01
C ASP A 408 -2.06 -8.09 0.01
N GLY A 409 -0.81 -7.87 -0.46
CA GLY A 409 0.31 -7.36 0.33
C GLY A 409 0.90 -8.35 1.36
N ARG A 410 0.45 -9.61 1.37
CA ARG A 410 1.01 -10.73 2.17
C ARG A 410 1.81 -11.68 1.30
N PHE A 411 2.70 -12.47 1.90
CA PHE A 411 3.63 -13.35 1.19
C PHE A 411 3.34 -14.82 1.48
N PHE A 412 3.40 -15.65 0.45
CA PHE A 412 3.11 -17.08 0.56
C PHE A 412 4.13 -17.89 -0.22
N PHE A 413 4.50 -19.04 0.33
CA PHE A 413 5.33 -20.03 -0.36
C PHE A 413 4.45 -21.00 -1.13
N SER A 414 4.81 -21.29 -2.38
CA SER A 414 4.31 -22.45 -3.11
C SER A 414 5.46 -23.41 -3.40
N SER A 415 5.26 -24.68 -3.06
CA SER A 415 6.17 -25.78 -3.38
C SER A 415 6.06 -26.24 -4.83
N ASP A 416 5.11 -25.71 -5.60
CA ASP A 416 4.85 -26.20 -6.96
C ASP A 416 6.08 -25.93 -7.85
N PRO A 417 6.75 -26.98 -8.36
CA PRO A 417 7.80 -26.80 -9.33
C PRO A 417 7.09 -26.38 -10.62
N PHE A 418 7.34 -25.15 -11.09
CA PHE A 418 7.05 -24.59 -12.43
C PHE A 418 6.62 -23.11 -12.33
N ALA A 419 7.60 -22.23 -12.14
CA ALA A 419 7.49 -20.81 -12.45
C ALA A 419 7.16 -20.48 -13.93
N ILE A 420 6.76 -21.46 -14.76
CA ILE A 420 6.45 -21.28 -16.19
C ILE A 420 4.93 -21.12 -16.43
N LEU A 421 4.03 -21.51 -15.51
CA LEU A 421 2.57 -21.45 -15.73
C LEU A 421 1.81 -20.45 -14.84
N GLY A 422 2.41 -19.91 -13.78
CA GLY A 422 1.80 -18.82 -13.02
C GLY A 422 1.71 -17.54 -13.86
N GLN A 423 0.51 -16.98 -14.00
CA GLN A 423 0.31 -15.62 -14.53
C GLN A 423 0.91 -14.61 -13.54
N GLY A 424 1.52 -13.53 -14.04
CA GLY A 424 2.10 -12.45 -13.21
C GLY A 424 3.57 -12.13 -13.50
N ASN A 425 4.02 -10.98 -13.00
CA ASN A 425 5.38 -10.47 -13.17
C ASN A 425 6.34 -11.19 -12.23
N LYS A 426 7.41 -11.78 -12.79
CA LYS A 426 8.35 -12.63 -12.03
C LYS A 426 9.71 -11.95 -11.87
N HIS A 427 10.32 -12.16 -10.71
CA HIS A 427 11.70 -11.74 -10.44
C HIS A 427 12.56 -12.95 -10.02
N SER A 428 13.72 -13.11 -10.66
CA SER A 428 14.64 -14.21 -10.41
C SER A 428 15.58 -13.91 -9.24
N VAL A 429 15.72 -14.87 -8.33
CA VAL A 429 16.51 -14.77 -7.10
C VAL A 429 17.76 -15.66 -7.21
N GLY A 430 18.86 -15.07 -7.65
CA GLY A 430 20.13 -15.77 -7.88
C GLY A 430 21.10 -15.75 -6.71
N LEU A 431 20.70 -16.23 -5.52
CA LEU A 431 21.47 -16.07 -4.28
C LEU A 431 22.70 -16.97 -4.15
N PHE A 432 22.69 -18.15 -4.75
CA PHE A 432 23.73 -19.16 -4.55
C PHE A 432 24.72 -19.19 -5.71
N GLU A 433 25.98 -19.47 -5.41
CA GLU A 433 26.96 -19.75 -6.46
C GLU A 433 26.49 -20.99 -7.23
N ILE A 434 26.46 -20.87 -8.56
CA ILE A 434 26.20 -22.03 -9.41
C ILE A 434 27.36 -22.98 -9.17
N ILE A 435 27.13 -24.04 -8.41
CA ILE A 435 28.02 -25.18 -8.42
C ILE A 435 27.91 -25.70 -9.85
N LYS A 436 28.92 -25.39 -10.68
CA LYS A 436 29.16 -26.15 -11.91
C LYS A 436 29.35 -27.59 -11.45
N LYS A 437 28.26 -28.36 -11.37
CA LYS A 437 28.36 -29.80 -11.48
C LYS A 437 29.05 -29.98 -12.82
N LYS A 438 30.36 -30.31 -12.78
CA LYS A 438 31.02 -30.95 -13.91
C LYS A 438 30.02 -31.99 -14.40
N ALA A 439 29.56 -31.82 -15.64
CA ALA A 439 28.69 -32.77 -16.27
C ALA A 439 29.38 -34.14 -16.19
N LEU A 440 28.98 -34.97 -15.24
CA LEU A 440 29.16 -36.42 -15.28
C LEU A 440 28.04 -36.97 -16.18
N LEU A 441 27.98 -36.46 -17.40
CA LEU A 441 27.05 -36.86 -18.46
C LEU A 441 27.80 -37.20 -19.76
N ASP A 442 29.13 -37.34 -19.71
CA ASP A 442 29.97 -37.66 -20.89
C ASP A 442 30.59 -39.07 -20.87
N ASP A 443 30.26 -39.97 -19.93
CA ASP A 443 30.92 -41.30 -19.87
C ASP A 443 30.00 -42.52 -19.69
N ILE A 444 28.68 -42.39 -19.79
CA ILE A 444 27.77 -43.56 -19.66
C ILE A 444 27.02 -43.93 -20.96
N ASP A 445 26.90 -43.06 -21.98
CA ASP A 445 26.11 -43.38 -23.19
C ASP A 445 26.83 -43.23 -24.55
N LEU A 446 28.17 -43.24 -24.59
CA LEU A 446 28.93 -43.18 -25.86
C LEU A 446 29.94 -44.31 -26.08
N LYS A 447 29.72 -45.48 -25.46
CA LYS A 447 30.49 -46.70 -25.77
C LYS A 447 29.72 -47.90 -26.28
N ASP A 448 28.43 -47.76 -26.60
CA ASP A 448 27.65 -48.91 -27.09
C ASP A 448 27.14 -48.81 -28.53
N ASN A 449 27.45 -47.78 -29.32
CA ASN A 449 27.10 -47.79 -30.75
C ASN A 449 28.08 -47.02 -31.64
N ALA A 450 29.25 -47.60 -31.89
CA ALA A 450 29.99 -47.40 -33.14
C ALA A 450 31.01 -48.54 -33.36
N GLY A 451 30.57 -49.60 -34.05
CA GLY A 451 31.47 -50.37 -34.93
C GLY A 451 31.69 -51.85 -34.59
N LYS A 452 30.67 -52.69 -34.84
CA LYS A 452 30.89 -54.04 -35.38
C LYS A 452 29.82 -54.39 -36.42
N ARG A 453 30.28 -54.37 -37.67
CA ARG A 453 29.87 -55.15 -38.86
C ARG A 453 28.40 -55.26 -39.22
#